data_AF-A0A1V4T299-F1
#
_entry.id   AF-A0A1V4T299-F1
#
_cell.length_a   1.000
_cell.length_b   1.000
_cell.length_c   1.000
_cell.angle_alpha   90.00
_cell.angle_beta   90.00
_cell.angle_gamma   90.00
#
_symmetry.space_group_name_H-M   'P 1'
#
loop_
_entity.id
_entity.type
_entity.pdbx_description
1 polymer ?
#
loop_
_entity_poly.entity_id
_entity_poly.type
_entity_poly.pdbx_seq_one_letter_code
_entity_poly.pdbx_strand_id
1 'polypeptide(L)'
;MFIEKFSTLVSNNYFIVFMVLVLFDYITGVAKVTIWKVTDSDASIKGIIKHTIVLISVALIWVGCHAFNADYLAFTINIMYCLNYALSILENFGVMGIYVPKFLQNKIQAEINRYEQQLENTLDNKDLRNKKARTDVNINIASNEEQENIGIVSNEEQNYIDIASNEEQDNK
;
A
#
# COMPACT_ATOMS: atom_id res chain seq x y z
N MET A 1 11.14 15.19 38.50
CA MET A 1 11.49 13.75 38.47
C MET A 1 11.27 13.07 37.12
N PHE A 2 10.04 12.88 36.60
CA PHE A 2 9.84 12.20 35.30
C PHE A 2 10.26 13.03 34.08
N ILE A 3 9.87 14.31 34.04
CA ILE A 3 10.20 15.23 32.94
C ILE A 3 11.71 15.44 32.80
N GLU A 4 12.44 15.48 33.93
CA GLU A 4 13.89 15.62 33.94
C GLU A 4 14.58 14.38 33.35
N LYS A 5 14.16 13.18 33.75
CA LYS A 5 14.67 11.92 33.17
C LYS A 5 14.37 11.82 31.68
N PHE A 6 13.22 12.33 31.23
CA PHE A 6 12.87 12.41 29.81
C PHE A 6 13.74 13.42 29.05
N SER A 7 14.02 14.60 29.63
CA SER A 7 14.92 15.59 29.03
C SER A 7 16.34 15.04 28.84
N THR A 8 16.83 14.28 29.81
CA THR A 8 18.14 13.60 29.74
C THR A 8 18.17 12.52 28.66
N LEU A 9 17.05 11.80 28.45
CA LEU A 9 16.91 10.83 27.37
C LEU A 9 17.02 11.49 25.99
N VAL A 10 16.23 12.54 25.76
CA VAL A 10 16.17 13.22 24.44
C VAL A 10 17.48 13.93 24.11
N SER A 11 18.22 14.39 25.13
CA SER A 11 19.52 15.05 24.95
C SER A 11 20.69 14.07 24.81
N ASN A 12 20.44 12.76 24.91
CA ASN A 12 21.50 11.76 24.85
C ASN A 12 21.90 11.45 23.40
N ASN A 13 23.19 11.60 23.07
CA ASN A 13 23.71 11.36 21.72
C ASN A 13 23.39 9.96 21.18
N TYR A 14 23.43 8.91 22.01
CA TYR A 14 23.13 7.55 21.57
C TYR A 14 21.65 7.38 21.23
N PHE A 15 20.77 8.00 22.01
CA PHE A 15 19.34 8.01 21.72
C PHE A 15 19.02 8.79 20.44
N ILE A 16 19.73 9.90 20.19
CA ILE A 16 19.59 10.67 18.93
C ILE A 16 20.01 9.81 17.73
N VAL A 17 21.15 9.12 17.80
CA VAL A 17 21.60 8.20 16.73
C VAL A 17 20.56 7.11 16.48
N PHE A 18 20.02 6.53 17.55
CA PHE A 18 18.94 5.55 17.45
C PHE A 18 17.72 6.13 16.72
N MET A 19 17.25 7.32 17.11
CA MET A 19 16.11 7.99 16.46
C MET A 19 16.35 8.24 14.97
N VAL A 20 17.56 8.68 14.60
CA VAL A 20 17.94 8.89 13.20
C VAL A 20 17.91 7.57 12.42
N LEU A 21 18.42 6.48 13.00
CA LEU A 21 18.36 5.15 12.37
C LEU A 21 16.92 4.67 12.16
N VAL A 22 16.03 4.84 13.15
CA VAL A 22 14.61 4.48 13.00
C VAL A 22 13.95 5.30 11.90
N LEU A 23 14.20 6.61 11.87
CA LEU A 23 13.64 7.50 10.85
C LEU A 23 14.16 7.12 9.45
N PHE A 24 15.45 6.83 9.33
CA PHE A 24 16.04 6.41 8.07
C PHE A 24 15.50 5.06 7.61
N ASP A 25 15.36 4.09 8.51
CA ASP A 25 14.76 2.78 8.22
C ASP A 25 13.32 2.94 7.69
N TYR A 26 12.51 3.79 8.34
CA TYR A 26 11.17 4.11 7.85
C TYR A 26 11.18 4.71 6.44
N ILE A 27 12.04 5.70 6.18
CA ILE A 27 12.18 6.31 4.85
C ILE A 27 12.59 5.26 3.80
N THR A 28 13.56 4.40 4.11
CA THR A 28 14.00 3.34 3.19
C THR A 28 12.91 2.28 2.97
N GLY A 29 12.09 1.98 3.97
CA GLY A 29 10.94 1.11 3.85
C GLY A 29 9.88 1.67 2.91
N VAL A 30 9.56 2.96 3.04
CA VAL A 30 8.61 3.65 2.13
C VAL A 30 9.17 3.72 0.71
N ALA A 31 10.47 4.04 0.56
CA ALA A 31 11.13 4.07 -0.74
C ALA A 31 11.08 2.70 -1.44
N LYS A 32 11.35 1.61 -0.71
CA LYS A 32 11.25 0.23 -1.21
C LYS A 32 9.86 -0.05 -1.80
N VAL A 33 8.79 0.23 -1.06
CA VAL A 33 7.41 -0.01 -1.52
C VAL A 33 7.07 0.84 -2.75
N THR A 34 7.56 2.08 -2.79
CA THR A 34 7.35 3.01 -3.91
C THR A 34 8.03 2.52 -5.20
N ILE A 35 9.27 2.01 -5.10
CA ILE A 35 10.02 1.47 -6.24
C ILE A 35 9.31 0.26 -6.85
N TRP A 36 8.81 -0.63 -6.00
CA TRP A 36 8.14 -1.85 -6.44
C TRP A 36 6.67 -1.63 -6.85
N LYS A 37 6.11 -0.42 -6.62
CA LYS A 37 4.73 -0.04 -6.97
C LYS A 37 3.64 -0.97 -6.41
N VAL A 38 3.94 -1.70 -5.34
CA VAL A 38 2.98 -2.56 -4.64
C VAL A 38 2.45 -1.80 -3.42
N THR A 39 1.37 -1.06 -3.59
CA THR A 39 0.78 -0.33 -2.47
C THR A 39 -0.21 -1.22 -1.73
N ASP A 40 0.27 -1.89 -0.69
CA ASP A 40 -0.57 -2.56 0.30
C ASP A 40 -0.74 -1.62 1.51
N SER A 41 -1.95 -1.07 1.65
CA SER A 41 -2.31 -0.13 2.73
C SER A 41 -2.10 -0.76 4.10
N ASP A 42 -2.36 -2.05 4.25
CA ASP A 42 -2.28 -2.77 5.51
C ASP A 42 -0.83 -3.05 5.88
N ALA A 43 0.03 -3.32 4.89
CA ALA A 43 1.45 -3.49 5.10
C ALA A 43 2.11 -2.20 5.62
N SER A 44 1.70 -1.04 5.07
CA SER A 44 2.25 0.28 5.43
C SER A 44 1.87 0.67 6.87
N ILE A 45 0.62 0.45 7.28
CA ILE A 45 0.14 0.72 8.65
C ILE A 45 0.84 -0.20 9.66
N LYS A 46 0.99 -1.50 9.34
CA LYS A 46 1.71 -2.46 10.21
C LYS A 46 3.16 -2.03 10.46
N GLY A 47 3.84 -1.51 9.43
CA GLY A 47 5.19 -0.97 9.55
C GLY A 47 5.27 0.18 10.56
N ILE A 48 4.38 1.17 10.43
CA ILE A 48 4.33 2.33 11.33
C ILE A 48 4.08 1.92 12.79
N ILE A 49 3.13 1.00 13.02
CA ILE A 49 2.83 0.49 14.36
C ILE A 49 4.06 -0.19 14.96
N LYS A 50 4.77 -1.01 14.18
CA LYS A 50 5.98 -1.71 14.63
C LYS A 50 7.06 -0.74 15.09
N HIS A 51 7.37 0.29 14.28
CA HIS A 51 8.37 1.29 14.65
C HIS A 51 7.96 2.08 15.90
N THR A 52 6.69 2.46 16.00
CA THR A 52 6.14 3.21 17.14
C THR A 52 6.25 2.42 18.45
N ILE A 53 5.89 1.14 18.44
CA ILE A 53 5.99 0.28 19.64
C ILE A 53 7.46 0.13 20.08
N VAL A 54 8.38 -0.04 19.13
CA VAL A 54 9.82 -0.18 19.45
C VAL A 54 10.38 1.12 20.05
N LEU A 55 10.01 2.29 19.51
CA LEU A 55 10.43 3.59 20.07
C LEU A 55 9.94 3.75 21.52
N ILE A 56 8.67 3.44 21.79
CA ILE A 56 8.11 3.47 23.14
C ILE A 56 8.86 2.47 24.05
N SER A 57 9.13 1.25 23.55
CA SER A 57 9.83 0.21 24.31
C SER A 57 11.24 0.67 24.74
N VAL A 58 12.02 1.26 23.82
CA VAL A 58 13.37 1.75 24.12
C VAL A 58 13.33 2.90 25.12
N ALA A 59 12.37 3.82 24.99
CA ALA A 59 12.20 4.92 25.94
C ALA A 59 11.86 4.40 27.36
N LEU A 60 10.96 3.41 27.47
CA LEU A 60 10.61 2.79 28.75
C LEU A 60 11.78 2.05 29.37
N ILE A 61 12.55 1.29 28.58
CA ILE A 61 13.75 0.60 29.05
C ILE A 61 14.75 1.60 29.62
N TRP A 62 14.98 2.72 28.93
CA TRP A 62 15.91 3.74 29.39
C TRP A 62 15.49 4.37 30.71
N VAL A 63 14.22 4.77 30.82
CA VAL A 63 13.67 5.34 32.07
C VAL A 63 13.75 4.34 33.21
N GLY A 64 13.44 3.06 32.94
CA GLY A 64 13.51 1.98 33.92
C GLY A 64 14.93 1.71 34.39
N CYS A 65 15.87 1.45 33.48
CA CYS A 65 17.27 1.21 33.81
C CYS A 65 17.88 2.39 34.59
N HIS A 66 17.56 3.62 34.20
CA HIS A 66 18.03 4.82 34.90
C HIS A 66 17.36 5.04 36.27
N ALA A 67 16.23 4.39 36.56
CA ALA A 67 15.65 4.36 37.90
C ALA A 67 16.41 3.40 38.84
N PHE A 68 17.00 2.33 38.29
CA PHE A 68 17.82 1.36 39.03
C PHE A 68 19.33 1.65 38.98
N ASN A 69 19.75 2.83 38.49
CA ASN A 69 21.15 3.19 38.25
C ASN A 69 21.92 2.19 37.35
N ALA A 70 21.21 1.57 36.40
CA ALA A 70 21.74 0.59 35.45
C ALA A 70 21.96 1.20 34.06
N ASP A 71 22.59 2.39 33.98
CA ASP A 71 22.72 3.15 32.74
C ASP A 71 23.52 2.41 31.65
N TYR A 72 24.51 1.61 32.07
CA TYR A 72 25.29 0.78 31.14
C TYR A 72 24.44 -0.30 30.44
N LEU A 73 23.43 -0.83 31.15
CA LEU A 73 22.49 -1.79 30.57
C LEU A 73 21.58 -1.11 29.54
N ALA A 74 21.08 0.10 29.85
CA ALA A 74 20.28 0.89 28.92
C ALA A 74 21.05 1.17 27.62
N PHE A 75 22.33 1.54 27.75
CA PHE A 75 23.23 1.78 26.62
C PHE A 75 23.44 0.53 25.76
N THR A 76 23.72 -0.62 26.40
CA THR A 76 23.92 -1.89 25.70
C THR A 76 22.68 -2.31 24.92
N ILE A 77 21.50 -2.19 25.53
CA ILE A 77 20.22 -2.48 24.88
C ILE A 77 19.97 -1.52 23.71
N ASN A 78 20.27 -0.22 23.89
CA ASN A 78 20.13 0.77 22.82
C ASN A 78 21.00 0.43 21.59
N ILE A 79 22.26 0.03 21.79
CA ILE A 79 23.13 -0.42 20.70
C ILE A 79 22.56 -1.65 19.99
N MET A 80 22.04 -2.63 20.74
CA MET A 80 21.40 -3.81 20.15
C MET A 80 20.23 -3.42 19.25
N TYR A 81 19.41 -2.44 19.66
CA TYR A 81 18.34 -1.91 18.80
C TYR A 81 18.90 -1.16 17.58
N CYS A 82 19.94 -0.34 17.74
CA CYS A 82 20.61 0.31 16.60
C CYS A 82 21.08 -0.71 15.55
N LEU A 83 21.69 -1.82 15.98
CA LEU A 83 22.11 -2.90 15.08
C LEU A 83 20.93 -3.55 14.36
N ASN A 84 19.81 -3.78 15.04
CA ASN A 84 18.60 -4.31 14.41
C ASN A 84 18.06 -3.37 13.32
N TYR A 85 18.08 -2.06 13.56
CA TYR A 85 17.66 -1.07 12.56
C TYR A 85 18.64 -0.98 11.40
N ALA A 86 19.95 -1.04 11.66
CA ALA A 86 20.95 -1.10 10.60
C ALA A 86 20.75 -2.33 9.70
N LEU A 87 20.41 -3.50 10.27
CA LEU A 87 20.08 -4.71 9.52
C LEU A 87 18.81 -4.55 8.68
N SER A 88 17.78 -3.88 9.20
CA SER A 88 16.53 -3.58 8.48
C SER A 88 16.77 -2.67 7.27
N ILE A 89 17.56 -1.60 7.45
CA ILE A 89 17.98 -0.72 6.37
C ILE A 89 18.72 -1.51 5.29
N LEU A 90 19.62 -2.40 5.71
CA LEU A 90 20.44 -3.20 4.81
C LEU A 90 19.61 -4.19 3.97
N GLU A 91 18.57 -4.76 4.58
CA GLU A 91 17.58 -5.57 3.88
C GLU A 91 16.81 -4.73 2.85
N ASN A 92 16.36 -3.51 3.22
CA ASN A 92 15.70 -2.61 2.28
C ASN A 92 16.61 -2.25 1.10
N PHE A 93 17.89 -1.96 1.35
CA PHE A 93 18.90 -1.73 0.30
C PHE A 93 19.10 -2.93 -0.61
N GLY A 94 19.08 -4.14 -0.04
CA GLY A 94 19.18 -5.38 -0.80
C GLY A 94 18.00 -5.57 -1.74
N VAL A 95 16.78 -5.36 -1.26
CA VAL A 95 15.55 -5.47 -2.06
C VAL A 95 15.46 -4.37 -3.13
N MET A 96 16.03 -3.20 -2.87
CA MET A 96 16.15 -2.12 -3.86
C MET A 96 17.31 -2.31 -4.84
N GLY A 97 18.17 -3.32 -4.66
CA GLY A 97 19.32 -3.59 -5.52
C GLY A 97 20.52 -2.63 -5.31
N ILE A 98 20.55 -1.86 -4.23
CA ILE A 98 21.63 -0.90 -3.93
C ILE A 98 22.86 -1.62 -3.36
N TYR A 99 22.64 -2.49 -2.36
CA TYR A 99 23.71 -3.25 -1.70
C TYR A 99 23.16 -4.55 -1.14
N VAL A 100 23.79 -5.68 -1.49
CA VAL A 100 23.33 -7.02 -1.10
C VAL A 100 24.38 -7.69 -0.20
N PRO A 101 24.12 -7.81 1.11
CA PRO A 101 25.00 -8.52 2.03
C PRO A 101 24.85 -10.02 1.86
N LYS A 102 25.97 -10.73 1.79
CA LYS A 102 25.99 -12.21 1.63
C LYS A 102 25.17 -12.93 2.72
N PHE A 103 25.21 -12.45 3.95
CA PHE A 103 24.50 -13.06 5.08
C PHE A 103 22.98 -12.80 5.11
N LEU A 104 22.47 -11.84 4.32
CA LEU A 104 21.04 -11.55 4.20
C LEU A 104 20.43 -12.04 2.89
N GLN A 105 21.21 -12.66 1.99
CA GLN A 105 20.75 -13.06 0.65
C GLN A 105 19.45 -13.86 0.67
N ASN A 106 19.34 -14.86 1.54
CA ASN A 106 18.13 -15.69 1.63
C ASN A 106 16.89 -14.87 2.02
N LYS A 107 17.05 -13.95 2.98
CA LYS A 107 15.96 -13.09 3.46
C LYS A 107 15.55 -12.07 2.38
N ILE A 108 16.54 -11.45 1.74
CA ILE A 108 16.33 -10.50 0.65
C ILE A 108 15.61 -11.19 -0.52
N GLN A 109 16.05 -12.38 -0.92
CA GLN A 109 15.41 -13.12 -2.01
C GLN A 109 13.96 -13.49 -1.70
N ALA A 110 13.68 -13.95 -0.47
CA ALA A 110 12.32 -14.25 -0.04
C ALA A 110 11.42 -13.01 -0.09
N GLU A 111 11.95 -11.86 0.33
CA GLU A 111 11.22 -10.59 0.27
C GLU A 111 11.01 -10.14 -1.18
N ILE A 112 12.02 -10.21 -2.05
CA ILE A 112 11.88 -9.92 -3.50
C ILE A 112 10.75 -10.76 -4.13
N ASN A 113 10.75 -12.07 -3.91
CA ASN A 113 9.72 -12.96 -4.45
C ASN A 113 8.31 -12.56 -3.98
N ARG A 114 8.18 -12.08 -2.73
CA ARG A 114 6.90 -11.58 -2.19
C ARG A 114 6.47 -10.29 -2.89
N TYR A 115 7.39 -9.37 -3.17
CA TYR A 115 7.10 -8.16 -3.93
C TYR A 115 6.69 -8.49 -5.38
N GLU A 116 7.35 -9.45 -6.03
CA GLU A 116 6.98 -9.92 -7.37
C GLU A 116 5.55 -10.48 -7.40
N GLN A 117 5.18 -11.33 -6.44
CA GLN A 117 3.82 -11.86 -6.31
C GLN A 117 2.77 -10.76 -6.08
N GLN A 118 3.08 -9.76 -5.25
CA GLN A 118 2.19 -8.62 -5.03
C GLN A 118 2.00 -7.79 -6.30
N LEU A 119 3.06 -7.63 -7.09
CA LEU A 119 3.01 -6.91 -8.36
C LEU A 119 2.16 -7.67 -9.39
N GLU A 120 2.37 -8.98 -9.54
CA GLU A 120 1.59 -9.85 -10.43
C GLU A 120 0.09 -9.82 -10.08
N ASN A 121 -0.27 -9.99 -8.81
CA ASN A 121 -1.65 -9.92 -8.34
C ASN A 121 -2.30 -8.54 -8.61
N THR A 122 -1.51 -7.47 -8.51
CA THR A 122 -1.98 -6.10 -8.78
C THR A 122 -2.22 -5.87 -10.27
N LEU A 123 -1.39 -6.45 -11.14
CA LEU A 123 -1.55 -6.39 -12.59
C LEU A 123 -2.76 -7.20 -13.05
N ASP A 124 -2.89 -8.44 -12.59
CA ASP A 124 -4.02 -9.31 -12.92
C ASP A 124 -5.37 -8.67 -12.54
N ASN A 125 -5.48 -8.10 -11.33
CA ASN A 125 -6.69 -7.39 -10.91
C ASN A 125 -7.03 -6.19 -11.82
N LYS A 126 -6.04 -5.44 -12.30
CA LYS A 126 -6.28 -4.32 -13.21
C LYS A 126 -6.78 -4.80 -14.57
N ASP A 127 -6.23 -5.90 -15.08
CA ASP A 127 -6.64 -6.49 -16.35
C ASP A 127 -8.06 -7.06 -16.26
N LEU A 128 -8.39 -7.77 -15.18
CA LEU A 128 -9.75 -8.22 -14.90
C LEU A 128 -10.74 -7.05 -14.83
N ARG A 129 -10.36 -5.95 -14.17
CA ARG A 129 -11.20 -4.74 -14.07
C ARG A 129 -11.42 -4.07 -15.43
N ASN A 130 -10.37 -3.98 -16.26
CA ASN A 130 -10.45 -3.42 -17.61
C ASN A 130 -11.31 -4.29 -18.53
N LYS A 131 -11.16 -5.62 -18.47
CA LYS A 131 -11.99 -6.57 -19.23
C LYS A 131 -13.47 -6.41 -18.86
N LYS A 132 -13.78 -6.34 -17.55
CA LYS A 132 -15.15 -6.13 -17.07
C LYS A 132 -15.73 -4.81 -17.59
N ALA A 133 -14.98 -3.71 -17.51
CA ALA A 133 -15.42 -2.41 -18.01
C ALA A 133 -15.71 -2.43 -19.52
N ARG A 134 -14.90 -3.14 -20.34
CA ARG A 134 -15.16 -3.32 -21.78
C ARG A 134 -16.42 -4.12 -22.04
N THR A 135 -16.65 -5.19 -21.28
CA THR A 135 -17.86 -6.00 -21.39
C THR A 135 -19.11 -5.19 -21.03
N ASP A 136 -19.07 -4.43 -19.94
CA ASP A 136 -20.20 -3.60 -19.50
C ASP A 136 -20.53 -2.51 -20.55
N VAL A 137 -19.52 -1.90 -21.17
CA VAL A 137 -19.72 -0.93 -22.28
C VAL A 137 -20.35 -1.61 -23.50
N ASN A 138 -19.85 -2.77 -23.90
CA ASN A 138 -20.41 -3.50 -25.06
C ASN A 138 -21.87 -3.93 -24.82
N ILE A 139 -22.22 -4.33 -23.59
CA ILE A 139 -23.60 -4.67 -23.23
C ILE A 139 -24.50 -3.43 -23.34
N ASN A 140 -24.05 -2.27 -22.83
CA ASN A 140 -24.82 -1.04 -22.91
C ASN A 140 -25.03 -0.55 -24.35
N ILE A 141 -24.01 -0.70 -25.21
CA ILE A 141 -24.13 -0.36 -26.64
C ILE A 141 -25.15 -1.28 -27.30
N ALA A 142 -25.06 -2.60 -27.09
CA ALA A 142 -26.00 -3.56 -27.65
C ALA A 142 -27.44 -3.30 -27.18
N SER A 143 -27.64 -2.96 -25.91
CA SER A 143 -28.98 -2.62 -25.39
C SER A 143 -29.55 -1.34 -25.99
N ASN A 144 -28.69 -0.36 -26.31
CA ASN A 144 -29.12 0.89 -26.94
C ASN A 144 -29.48 0.68 -28.42
N GLU A 145 -28.69 -0.10 -29.16
CA GLU A 145 -29.00 -0.48 -30.55
C GLU A 145 -30.32 -1.27 -30.64
N GLU A 146 -30.59 -2.15 -29.67
CA GLU A 146 -31.83 -2.93 -29.61
C GLU A 146 -33.05 -2.03 -29.31
N GLN A 147 -32.93 -1.06 -28.40
CA GLN A 147 -33.99 -0.09 -28.11
C GLN A 147 -34.25 0.86 -29.29
N GLU A 148 -33.21 1.30 -29.99
CA GLU A 148 -33.35 2.14 -31.19
C GLU A 148 -34.06 1.38 -32.32
N ASN A 149 -33.72 0.11 -32.53
CA ASN A 149 -34.37 -0.73 -33.53
C ASN A 149 -35.86 -1.00 -33.21
N ILE A 150 -36.20 -1.29 -31.95
CA ILE A 150 -37.61 -1.42 -31.51
C ILE A 150 -38.38 -0.11 -31.70
N GLY A 151 -37.74 1.03 -31.48
CA GLY A 151 -38.32 2.36 -31.74
C GLY A 151 -38.61 2.61 -33.23
N ILE A 152 -37.71 2.18 -34.13
CA ILE A 152 -37.90 2.33 -35.57
C ILE A 152 -39.06 1.45 -36.06
N VAL A 153 -39.09 0.18 -35.65
CA VAL A 153 -40.16 -0.77 -36.04
C VAL A 153 -41.54 -0.30 -35.55
N SER A 154 -41.61 0.20 -34.32
CA SER A 154 -42.90 0.69 -33.77
C SER A 154 -43.40 1.95 -34.48
N ASN A 155 -42.51 2.84 -34.92
CA ASN A 155 -42.88 4.01 -35.73
C ASN A 155 -43.32 3.64 -37.15
N GLU A 156 -42.69 2.64 -37.78
CA GLU A 156 -43.13 2.14 -39.08
C GLU A 156 -44.52 1.49 -39.00
N GLU A 157 -44.79 0.66 -37.99
CA GLU A 157 -46.13 0.07 -37.77
C GLU A 157 -47.20 1.15 -37.59
N GLN A 158 -46.96 2.18 -36.77
CA GLN A 158 -47.91 3.27 -36.60
C GLN A 158 -48.19 4.03 -37.90
N ASN A 159 -47.15 4.27 -38.70
CA ASN A 159 -47.31 4.93 -39.98
C ASN A 159 -48.26 4.13 -40.89
N TYR A 160 -48.05 2.81 -41.06
CA TYR A 160 -48.95 1.96 -41.86
C TYR A 160 -50.41 1.96 -41.38
N ILE A 161 -50.63 1.97 -40.06
CA ILE A 161 -51.98 2.03 -39.47
C ILE A 161 -52.63 3.39 -39.77
N ASP A 162 -51.87 4.47 -39.70
CA ASP A 162 -52.32 5.82 -40.05
C ASP A 162 -52.65 5.95 -41.55
N ILE A 163 -51.88 5.34 -42.46
CA ILE A 163 -52.20 5.36 -43.91
C ILE A 163 -53.48 4.57 -44.18
N ALA A 164 -53.61 3.37 -43.62
CA ALA A 164 -54.78 2.50 -43.81
C ALA A 164 -56.07 3.11 -43.27
N SER A 165 -56.00 3.83 -42.14
CA SER A 165 -57.15 4.53 -41.55
C SER A 165 -57.59 5.75 -42.36
N ASN A 166 -56.67 6.43 -43.05
CA ASN A 166 -56.99 7.54 -43.95
C ASN A 166 -57.60 7.05 -45.28
N GLU A 167 -57.15 5.92 -45.84
CA GLU A 167 -57.74 5.32 -47.06
C GLU A 167 -59.18 4.80 -46.84
N GLU A 168 -59.52 4.34 -45.63
CA GLU A 168 -60.91 3.95 -45.29
C GLU A 168 -61.87 5.15 -45.17
N GLN A 169 -61.37 6.35 -44.90
CA GLN A 169 -62.20 7.56 -44.79
C GLN A 169 -62.51 8.19 -46.16
N ASP A 170 -61.63 8.05 -47.15
CA ASP A 170 -61.81 8.62 -48.50
C ASP A 170 -62.72 7.77 -49.43
N ASN A 171 -63.07 6.55 -49.02
CA ASN A 171 -63.88 5.60 -49.82
C ASN A 171 -65.35 5.48 -49.35
N LYS A 172 -65.84 6.47 -48.60
CA LYS A 172 -67.25 6.65 -48.17
C LYS A 172 -67.82 7.96 -48.72
#